data_AF-A0A4Y2P8S9-F1
#
_entry.id   AF-A0A4Y2P8S9-F1
#
_cell.length_a   1.000
_cell.length_b   1.000
_cell.length_c   1.000
_cell.angle_alpha   90.00
_cell.angle_beta   90.00
_cell.angle_gamma   90.00
#
_symmetry.space_group_name_H-M   'P 1'
#
loop_
_entity.id
_entity.type
_entity.pdbx_description
1 polymer ?
#
loop_
_entity_poly.entity_id
_entity_poly.type
_entity_poly.pdbx_seq_one_letter_code
_entity_poly.pdbx_strand_id
1 'polypeptide(L)'
;MKKFLSDLRFVISEDGKFPITADVRAAMEKRVKYQPVSKVQNDCKVLQAQCTCAVGAVPAYCKHVFTLLHAISDYSKQKLYAAPTAKLQTWHQPKAGKTVPLPC
;
A
#
# COMPACT_ATOMS: atom_id res chain seq x y z
N MET A 1 9.59 11.40 -4.01
CA MET A 1 8.19 11.04 -3.69
C MET A 1 7.89 10.77 -2.21
N LYS A 2 8.78 10.11 -1.45
CA LYS A 2 8.61 9.82 0.00
C LYS A 2 8.29 11.02 0.92
N LYS A 3 8.34 12.26 0.43
CA LYS A 3 8.07 13.48 1.20
C LYS A 3 6.59 13.90 1.21
N PHE A 4 5.77 13.40 0.28
CA PHE A 4 4.40 13.91 0.07
C PHE A 4 3.30 12.88 0.29
N LEU A 5 3.61 11.58 0.31
CA LEU A 5 2.62 10.53 0.49
C LEU A 5 2.96 9.69 1.73
N SER A 6 1.97 9.50 2.61
CA SER A 6 2.06 8.66 3.81
C SER A 6 0.80 7.80 3.97
N ASP A 7 0.88 6.79 4.84
CA ASP A 7 -0.28 5.97 5.24
C ASP A 7 -1.06 5.34 4.07
N LEU A 8 -0.33 4.78 3.10
CA LEU A 8 -0.94 4.09 1.97
C LEU A 8 -1.63 2.81 2.45
N ARG A 9 -2.95 2.72 2.26
CA ARG A 9 -3.77 1.59 2.70
C ARG A 9 -4.45 0.92 1.50
N PHE A 10 -4.40 -0.40 1.50
CA PHE A 10 -5.14 -1.24 0.56
C PHE A 10 -6.22 -1.98 1.34
N VAL A 11 -7.46 -1.90 0.88
CA VAL A 11 -8.54 -2.73 1.39
C VAL A 11 -8.87 -3.76 0.32
N ILE A 12 -8.77 -5.03 0.68
CA ILE A 12 -9.14 -6.15 -0.17
C ILE A 12 -10.62 -6.40 0.08
N SER A 13 -11.45 -6.18 -0.93
CA SER A 13 -12.88 -6.54 -0.91
C SER A 13 -13.11 -7.78 -1.76
N GLU A 14 -14.08 -8.61 -1.36
CA GLU A 14 -14.42 -9.86 -2.03
C GLU A 14 -14.91 -9.63 -3.47
N ASP A 15 -15.45 -8.45 -3.78
CA ASP A 15 -15.95 -8.04 -5.10
C ASP A 15 -14.87 -7.79 -6.17
N GLY A 16 -13.59 -8.04 -5.87
CA GLY A 16 -12.47 -7.76 -6.80
C GLY A 16 -12.26 -6.27 -7.08
N LYS A 17 -12.81 -5.40 -6.21
CA LYS A 17 -12.64 -3.94 -6.21
C LYS A 17 -11.83 -3.55 -4.97
N PHE A 18 -10.72 -2.87 -5.18
CA PHE A 18 -9.78 -2.48 -4.14
C PHE A 18 -9.82 -0.97 -3.99
N PRO A 19 -10.45 -0.43 -2.92
CA PRO A 19 -10.24 0.95 -2.57
C PRO A 19 -8.82 1.12 -2.00
N ILE A 20 -8.09 2.03 -2.60
CA ILE A 20 -6.74 2.44 -2.20
C ILE A 20 -6.84 3.87 -1.69
N THR A 21 -6.34 4.09 -0.48
CA THR A 21 -6.34 5.40 0.17
C THR A 21 -4.92 5.77 0.56
N ALA A 22 -4.64 7.07 0.60
CA ALA A 22 -3.38 7.59 1.12
C ALA A 22 -3.57 8.99 1.70
N ASP A 23 -2.67 9.38 2.59
CA ASP A 23 -2.51 10.76 3.01
C ASP A 23 -1.51 11.46 2.07
N VAL A 24 -1.97 12.49 1.35
CA VAL A 24 -1.12 13.32 0.50
C VAL A 24 -0.96 14.71 1.13
N ARG A 25 0.28 15.08 1.43
CA ARG A 25 0.63 16.40 1.96
C ARG A 25 0.93 17.37 0.83
N ALA A 26 0.45 18.61 0.96
CA ALA A 26 0.84 19.67 0.05
C ALA A 26 2.33 20.02 0.23
N ALA A 27 3.02 20.30 -0.88
CA ALA A 27 4.44 20.64 -0.82
C ALA A 27 4.73 21.97 -0.10
N MET A 28 3.80 22.92 -0.21
CA MET A 28 3.92 24.26 0.35
C MET A 28 3.39 24.33 1.80
N GLU A 29 2.38 23.51 2.14
CA GLU A 29 1.75 23.52 3.47
C GLU A 29 1.77 22.13 4.10
N LYS A 30 2.76 21.88 4.96
CA LYS A 30 2.95 20.58 5.62
C LYS A 30 1.79 20.16 6.55
N ARG A 31 0.94 21.12 6.97
CA ARG A 31 -0.22 20.87 7.83
C ARG A 31 -1.46 20.40 7.07
N VAL A 32 -1.56 20.71 5.78
CA VAL A 32 -2.73 20.34 4.99
C VAL A 32 -2.53 18.93 4.43
N LYS A 33 -3.43 18.04 4.83
CA LYS A 33 -3.52 16.67 4.35
C LYS A 33 -4.74 16.53 3.44
N TYR A 34 -4.53 15.95 2.28
CA TYR A 34 -5.60 15.52 1.38
C TYR A 34 -5.66 14.00 1.37
N GLN A 35 -6.87 13.46 1.33
CA GLN A 35 -7.09 12.02 1.27
C GLN A 35 -7.68 11.65 -0.09
N PRO A 36 -6.83 11.41 -1.11
CA PRO A 36 -7.28 10.78 -2.32
C PRO A 36 -7.69 9.32 -2.05
N VAL A 37 -8.79 8.91 -2.67
CA VAL A 37 -9.26 7.53 -2.69
C VAL A 37 -9.43 7.11 -4.14
N SER A 38 -8.84 5.98 -4.51
CA SER A 38 -8.94 5.39 -5.83
C SER A 38 -9.51 3.98 -5.73
N LYS A 39 -10.57 3.68 -6.46
CA LYS A 39 -11.10 2.30 -6.61
C LYS A 39 -10.45 1.67 -7.82
N VAL A 40 -9.74 0.58 -7.62
CA VAL A 40 -9.03 -0.16 -8.67
C VAL A 40 -9.62 -1.56 -8.76
N GLN A 41 -9.74 -2.10 -9.98
CA GLN A 41 -10.16 -3.47 -10.23
C GLN A 41 -8.94 -4.39 -10.41
N ASN A 42 -9.14 -5.71 -10.28
CA ASN A 42 -8.10 -6.74 -10.52
C ASN A 42 -7.28 -6.54 -11.81
N ASP A 43 -7.85 -5.98 -12.87
CA ASP A 43 -7.16 -5.69 -14.15
C ASP A 43 -6.29 -4.41 -14.11
N CYS A 44 -5.94 -3.91 -12.92
CA CYS A 44 -5.26 -2.62 -12.71
C CYS A 44 -6.01 -1.41 -13.31
N LYS A 45 -7.31 -1.56 -13.60
CA LYS A 45 -8.16 -0.47 -14.11
C LYS A 45 -8.65 0.39 -12.96
N VAL A 46 -8.38 1.69 -13.05
CA VAL A 46 -8.94 2.68 -12.12
C VAL A 46 -10.40 2.92 -12.50
N LEU A 47 -11.32 2.50 -11.65
CA LEU A 47 -12.77 2.68 -11.86
C LEU A 47 -13.22 4.08 -11.47
N GLN A 48 -12.68 4.60 -10.36
CA GLN A 48 -13.10 5.86 -9.80
C GLN A 48 -11.97 6.45 -8.96
N ALA A 49 -11.81 7.77 -9.03
CA ALA A 49 -10.96 8.51 -8.11
C ALA A 49 -11.74 9.67 -7.50
N GLN A 50 -11.47 9.95 -6.23
CA GLN A 50 -12.06 11.05 -5.46
C GLN A 50 -11.00 11.68 -4.56
N CYS A 51 -11.14 12.97 -4.25
CA CYS A 51 -10.25 13.66 -3.33
C CYS A 51 -11.02 14.74 -2.57
N THR A 52 -10.57 15.09 -1.37
CA THR A 52 -11.18 16.13 -0.53
C THR A 52 -10.81 17.56 -0.95
N CYS A 53 -10.06 17.75 -2.03
CA CYS A 53 -9.74 19.09 -2.53
C CYS A 53 -10.89 19.68 -3.38
N ALA A 54 -10.84 20.99 -3.63
CA ALA A 54 -11.88 21.69 -4.42
C ALA A 54 -12.08 21.13 -5.84
N VAL A 55 -11.04 20.54 -6.44
CA VAL A 55 -11.07 19.91 -7.79
C VAL A 55 -11.27 18.39 -7.69
N GLY A 56 -11.61 17.88 -6.51
CA GLY A 56 -11.69 16.45 -6.19
C GLY A 56 -13.06 15.82 -6.40
N ALA A 57 -13.97 16.51 -7.11
CA ALA A 57 -15.27 15.97 -7.50
C ALA A 57 -15.10 14.75 -8.41
N VAL A 58 -15.98 13.75 -8.28
CA VAL A 58 -15.89 12.47 -8.98
C VAL A 58 -16.20 12.63 -10.47
N PRO A 59 -15.33 12.18 -11.40
CA PRO A 59 -13.99 11.63 -11.18
C PRO A 59 -12.93 12.74 -10.95
N ALA A 60 -12.10 12.56 -9.92
CA ALA A 60 -11.10 13.54 -9.53
C ALA A 60 -9.82 13.43 -10.36
N TYR A 61 -9.42 14.53 -11.01
CA TYR A 61 -8.18 14.65 -11.80
C TYR A 61 -7.14 15.57 -11.13
N CYS A 62 -7.18 15.67 -9.80
CA CYS A 62 -6.29 16.56 -9.08
C CYS A 62 -4.89 15.96 -8.93
N LYS A 63 -3.90 16.83 -8.69
CA LYS A 63 -2.50 16.43 -8.43
C LYS A 63 -2.35 15.39 -7.31
N HIS A 64 -3.25 15.37 -6.32
CA HIS A 64 -3.20 14.43 -5.21
C HIS A 64 -3.54 13.01 -5.66
N VAL A 65 -4.56 12.86 -6.52
CA VAL A 65 -4.91 11.57 -7.14
C VAL A 65 -3.78 11.09 -8.04
N PHE A 66 -3.20 11.95 -8.86
CA PHE A 66 -2.05 11.56 -9.69
C PHE A 66 -0.84 11.14 -8.87
N THR A 67 -0.61 11.80 -7.72
CA THR A 67 0.45 11.40 -6.78
C THR A 67 0.21 10.00 -6.23
N LEU A 68 -1.04 9.67 -5.86
CA LEU A 68 -1.43 8.33 -5.42
C LEU A 68 -1.22 7.29 -6.54
N LEU A 69 -1.75 7.54 -7.74
CA LEU A 69 -1.65 6.61 -8.86
C LEU A 69 -0.20 6.38 -9.31
N HIS A 70 0.61 7.43 -9.33
CA HIS A 70 2.03 7.31 -9.64
C HIS A 70 2.77 6.51 -8.57
N ALA A 71 2.46 6.71 -7.28
CA ALA A 71 3.05 5.90 -6.21
C ALA A 71 2.70 4.42 -6.33
N ILE A 72 1.45 4.10 -6.71
CA ILE A 72 1.02 2.72 -6.98
C ILE A 72 1.75 2.14 -8.20
N SER A 73 1.87 2.91 -9.29
CA SER A 73 2.59 2.49 -10.51
C SER A 73 4.08 2.26 -10.23
N ASP A 74 4.71 3.11 -9.43
CA ASP A 74 6.10 2.93 -9.04
C ASP A 74 6.28 1.76 -8.08
N TYR A 75 5.32 1.54 -7.18
CA TYR A 75 5.30 0.36 -6.31
C TYR A 75 5.14 -0.93 -7.11
N SER A 76 4.28 -0.96 -8.14
CA SER A 76 4.09 -2.17 -8.97
C SER A 76 5.31 -2.53 -9.82
N LYS A 77 6.13 -1.54 -10.20
CA LYS A 77 7.43 -1.77 -10.87
C LYS A 77 8.50 -2.30 -9.92
N GLN A 78 8.36 -2.06 -8.62
CA GLN A 78 9.28 -2.64 -7.65
C GLN A 78 9.06 -4.15 -7.70
N LYS A 79 10.12 -4.86 -8.09
CA LYS A 79 10.26 -6.30 -8.00
C LYS A 79 10.18 -6.71 -6.52
N LEU A 80 8.99 -6.74 -5.95
CA LEU A 80 8.68 -7.29 -4.61
C LEU A 80 8.76 -8.81 -4.65
N TYR A 81 9.86 -9.34 -5.16
CA TYR A 81 10.24 -10.72 -4.91
C TYR A 81 10.78 -10.76 -3.49
N ALA A 82 10.14 -11.55 -2.65
CA ALA A 82 10.39 -11.72 -1.23
C ALA A 82 9.83 -10.63 -0.31
N ALA A 83 8.56 -10.80 0.07
CA ALA A 83 8.26 -10.66 1.49
C ALA A 83 9.29 -11.52 2.24
N PRO A 84 9.95 -11.02 3.30
CA PRO A 84 10.97 -11.76 4.02
C PRO A 84 10.34 -12.85 4.91
N THR A 85 9.32 -13.56 4.42
CA THR A 85 8.63 -14.61 5.18
C THR A 85 9.54 -15.81 5.38
N ALA A 86 10.42 -16.13 4.43
CA ALA A 86 11.33 -17.28 4.57
C ALA A 86 12.57 -17.01 5.44
N LYS A 87 13.15 -15.80 5.38
CA LYS A 87 14.41 -15.48 6.10
C LYS A 87 14.20 -14.89 7.50
N LEU A 88 13.04 -14.30 7.81
CA LEU A 88 12.77 -13.69 9.13
C LEU A 88 11.82 -14.51 10.02
N GLN A 89 11.23 -15.62 9.55
CA GLN A 89 10.49 -16.56 10.42
C GLN A 89 11.43 -17.50 11.19
N THR A 90 12.50 -16.99 11.79
CA THR A 90 13.31 -17.76 12.75
C THR A 90 12.57 -17.96 14.08
N TRP A 91 11.55 -17.14 14.35
CA TRP A 91 10.74 -17.22 15.58
C TRP A 91 9.87 -18.47 15.69
N HIS A 92 9.41 -19.00 14.54
CA HIS A 92 8.59 -20.23 14.49
C HIS A 92 9.39 -21.50 14.22
N GLN A 93 10.72 -21.41 14.08
CA GLN A 93 11.53 -22.60 13.89
C GLN A 93 11.54 -23.41 15.19
N PRO A 94 11.13 -24.69 15.17
CA PRO A 94 11.26 -25.55 16.33
C PRO A 94 12.74 -25.62 16.70
N LYS A 95 13.07 -25.28 17.95
CA LYS A 95 14.44 -25.42 18.44
C LYS A 95 14.85 -26.88 18.31
N ALA A 96 15.97 -27.15 17.65
CA ALA A 96 16.56 -28.48 17.61
C ALA A 96 16.98 -28.88 19.03
N GLY A 97 16.07 -29.54 19.76
CA GLY A 97 16.38 -30.18 21.02
C GLY A 97 17.37 -31.31 20.74
N LYS A 98 18.52 -31.30 21.40
CA LYS A 98 19.46 -32.42 21.37
C LYS A 98 18.78 -33.60 22.06
N THR A 99 18.22 -34.54 21.29
CA THR A 99 17.91 -35.87 21.80
C THR A 99 19.22 -36.61 21.96
N VAL A 100 19.85 -36.45 23.12
CA VAL A 100 20.90 -37.37 23.55
C VAL A 100 20.18 -38.64 24.01
N PRO A 101 20.36 -39.79 23.35
CA PRO A 101 19.80 -41.04 23.86
C PRO A 101 20.48 -41.37 25.19
N LEU A 102 19.67 -41.64 26.22
CA LEU A 102 20.15 -42.14 27.51
C LEU A 102 20.68 -43.58 27.30
N PRO A 103 21.87 -43.93 27.84
CA PRO A 103 22.34 -45.30 27.81
C PRO A 103 21.42 -46.20 28.64
N CYS A 104 21.21 -47.42 28.14
CA CYS A 104 20.38 -48.48 28.72
C CYS A 104 20.86 -48.94 30.11
#